data_AF-A0A3D0VJV5-F1
#
_entry.id   AF-A0A3D0VJV5-F1
#
_cell.length_a   1.000
_cell.length_b   1.000
_cell.length_c   1.000
_cell.angle_alpha   90.00
_cell.angle_beta   90.00
_cell.angle_gamma   90.00
#
_symmetry.space_group_name_H-M   'P 1'
#
loop_
_entity.id
_entity.type
_entity.pdbx_description
1 polymer ?
#
loop_
_entity_poly.entity_id
_entity_poly.type
_entity_poly.pdbx_seq_one_letter_code
_entity_poly.pdbx_strand_id
1 'polypeptide(L)'
;MERNNELLSDDCIVVYDTTPDSSFFNGNPQKLSIPMARKLSANAELAGKVERIVVNETDSVFEDFLYNFKNLKDLEIYYINSRKYSIDLNRLLKLQSLYIGVSFCDSLFANYFNNTSVKSVSISRCSINTLCAGFEGFHRLNHLYINDCPGVNFECDFSRFELLDTVAICDCFLTEFPKGLGKCKKLKDVDLSFNCIDSIPDEFGLLPDLKYYYLSFNAFITLPNVISVLEKRGVFGMLTISGPNTTPNVKKQKLQIILRYSGLFNERKHFEKEMQKRKNSIAN
;
A
#
# COMPACT_ATOMS: atom_id res chain seq x y z
N MET A 1 16.02 -3.74 -1.50
CA MET A 1 16.14 -5.13 -1.01
C MET A 1 16.77 -5.23 0.39
N GLU A 2 16.83 -4.17 1.21
CA GLU A 2 17.47 -4.25 2.56
C GLU A 2 16.72 -3.47 3.66
N ARG A 3 15.39 -3.55 3.73
CA ARG A 3 14.62 -3.11 4.94
C ARG A 3 13.72 -4.18 5.54
N ASN A 4 13.72 -5.39 4.97
CA ASN A 4 12.72 -6.42 5.29
C ASN A 4 13.16 -7.43 6.38
N ASN A 5 14.33 -7.25 7.00
CA ASN A 5 14.90 -8.24 7.92
C ASN A 5 14.91 -7.83 9.41
N GLU A 6 14.44 -6.64 9.79
CA GLU A 6 14.54 -6.18 11.20
C GLU A 6 13.36 -6.57 12.09
N LEU A 7 12.23 -7.04 11.54
CA LEU A 7 11.06 -7.46 12.30
C LEU A 7 10.76 -8.94 12.02
N LEU A 8 11.27 -9.83 12.89
CA LEU A 8 11.08 -11.28 12.85
C LEU A 8 10.43 -11.84 14.14
N SER A 9 9.61 -11.02 14.82
CA SER A 9 8.90 -11.35 16.07
C SER A 9 7.71 -10.40 16.30
N ASP A 10 6.90 -10.64 17.34
CA ASP A 10 5.81 -9.80 17.89
C ASP A 10 6.32 -8.43 18.40
N ASP A 11 7.12 -7.76 17.58
CA ASP A 11 7.72 -6.47 17.85
C ASP A 11 7.07 -5.43 16.95
N CYS A 12 6.80 -4.26 17.50
CA CYS A 12 6.51 -3.05 16.76
C CYS A 12 7.71 -2.10 16.90
N ILE A 13 7.95 -1.29 15.89
CA ILE A 13 8.88 -0.18 15.97
C ILE A 13 8.06 1.07 16.22
N VAL A 14 8.33 1.75 17.32
CA VAL A 14 7.74 3.03 17.69
C VAL A 14 8.78 4.12 17.44
N VAL A 15 8.39 5.15 16.70
CA VAL A 15 9.23 6.33 16.44
C VAL A 15 8.60 7.53 17.12
N TYR A 16 9.38 8.20 17.96
CA TYR A 16 8.98 9.39 18.72
C TYR A 16 9.39 10.67 18.02
N ASP A 17 8.68 11.76 18.29
CA ASP A 17 9.08 13.10 17.88
C ASP A 17 10.35 13.56 18.63
N THR A 18 11.34 14.02 17.86
CA THR A 18 12.50 14.77 18.38
C THR A 18 12.17 16.24 18.42
N THR A 19 11.69 16.71 19.57
CA THR A 19 12.00 18.09 19.95
C THR A 19 13.49 18.16 20.33
N PRO A 20 14.23 19.26 20.05
CA PRO A 20 15.67 19.33 20.27
C PRO A 20 16.14 19.16 21.72
N ASP A 21 15.22 19.13 22.70
CA ASP A 21 15.52 19.27 24.12
C ASP A 21 15.20 18.04 25.00
N SER A 22 14.76 16.90 24.45
CA SER A 22 14.55 15.70 25.28
C SER A 22 15.73 14.73 25.20
N SER A 23 16.69 14.89 26.10
CA SER A 23 17.90 14.08 26.30
C SER A 23 17.66 12.62 26.73
N PHE A 24 16.50 12.02 26.40
CA PHE A 24 16.18 10.64 26.72
C PHE A 24 15.72 9.79 25.52
N PHE A 25 15.36 10.40 24.39
CA PHE A 25 14.92 9.69 23.19
C PHE A 25 15.39 10.43 21.93
N ASN A 26 16.57 10.11 21.42
CA ASN A 26 16.94 10.45 20.05
C ASN A 26 15.92 9.80 19.11
N GLY A 27 15.50 10.50 18.05
CA GLY A 27 14.48 10.11 17.05
C GLY A 27 14.82 8.90 16.19
N ASN A 28 15.64 8.00 16.73
CA ASN A 28 15.90 6.70 16.20
C ASN A 28 14.69 5.81 16.47
N PRO A 29 14.25 5.01 15.48
CA PRO A 29 13.19 4.03 15.66
C PRO A 29 13.51 3.11 16.84
N GLN A 30 12.57 2.96 17.78
CA GLN A 30 12.70 2.03 18.90
C GLN A 30 11.93 0.76 18.63
N LYS A 31 12.63 -0.37 18.62
CA LYS A 31 12.00 -1.68 18.56
C LYS A 31 11.45 -2.05 19.94
N LEU A 32 10.14 -2.22 20.04
CA LEU A 32 9.39 -2.58 21.25
C LEU A 32 8.60 -3.86 21.01
N SER A 33 8.53 -4.75 21.99
CA SER A 33 7.57 -5.85 21.93
C SER A 33 6.12 -5.32 22.05
N ILE A 34 5.13 -6.06 21.53
CA ILE A 34 3.70 -5.68 21.68
C ILE A 34 3.30 -5.39 23.14
N PRO A 35 3.71 -6.16 24.17
CA PRO A 35 3.42 -5.83 25.56
C PRO A 35 4.06 -4.51 26.04
N MET A 36 5.26 -4.18 25.56
CA MET A 36 5.90 -2.90 25.86
C MET A 36 5.16 -1.74 25.19
N ALA A 37 4.77 -1.91 23.92
CA ALA A 37 3.96 -0.93 23.20
C ALA A 37 2.61 -0.68 23.88
N ARG A 38 1.96 -1.74 24.40
CA ARG A 38 0.75 -1.62 25.21
C ARG A 38 0.98 -0.82 26.48
N LYS A 39 2.04 -1.13 27.24
CA LYS A 39 2.39 -0.37 28.46
C LYS A 39 2.65 1.11 28.15
N LEU A 40 3.35 1.39 27.04
CA LEU A 40 3.62 2.74 26.60
C LEU A 40 2.33 3.49 26.23
N SER A 41 1.43 2.82 25.50
CA SER A 41 0.13 3.38 25.11
C SER A 41 -0.74 3.78 26.31
N ALA A 42 -0.54 3.16 27.47
CA ALA A 42 -1.27 3.47 28.71
C ALA A 42 -0.76 4.75 29.40
N ASN A 43 0.44 5.23 29.06
CA ASN A 43 0.96 6.51 29.53
C ASN A 43 0.63 7.60 28.49
N ALA A 44 -0.34 8.46 28.80
CA ALA A 44 -0.82 9.48 27.87
C ALA A 44 0.27 10.47 27.39
N GLU A 45 1.24 10.81 28.25
CA GLU A 45 2.34 11.71 27.89
C GLU A 45 3.28 11.05 26.86
N LEU A 46 3.66 9.80 27.10
CA LEU A 46 4.54 9.05 26.19
C LEU A 46 3.82 8.68 24.90
N ALA A 47 2.58 8.20 24.98
CA ALA A 47 1.76 7.88 23.82
C ALA A 47 1.50 9.12 22.94
N GLY A 48 1.41 10.31 23.55
CA GLY A 48 1.32 11.58 22.85
C GLY A 48 2.58 11.97 22.07
N LYS A 49 3.76 11.40 22.38
CA LYS A 49 5.01 11.68 21.65
C LYS A 49 5.21 10.75 20.44
N VAL A 50 4.38 9.73 20.28
CA VAL A 50 4.47 8.75 19.19
C VAL A 50 3.80 9.30 17.93
N GLU A 51 4.57 9.40 16.85
CA GLU A 51 4.07 9.89 15.55
C GLU A 51 4.13 8.82 14.46
N ARG A 52 4.95 7.79 14.63
CA ARG A 52 5.02 6.68 13.68
C ARG A 52 5.10 5.34 14.38
N ILE A 53 4.36 4.39 13.82
CA ILE A 53 4.36 2.99 14.24
C ILE A 53 4.58 2.12 13.03
N VAL A 54 5.48 1.15 13.16
CA VAL A 54 5.62 0.02 12.26
C VAL A 54 5.31 -1.24 13.05
N VAL A 55 4.42 -2.08 12.56
CA VAL A 55 4.01 -3.30 13.25
C VAL A 55 3.99 -4.48 12.29
N ASN A 56 4.47 -5.63 12.76
CA ASN A 56 4.14 -6.90 12.16
C ASN A 56 2.87 -7.41 12.84
N GLU A 57 1.76 -7.44 12.11
CA GLU A 57 0.48 -7.88 12.67
C GLU A 57 0.25 -9.37 12.39
N THR A 58 0.71 -10.21 13.30
CA THR A 58 0.56 -11.66 13.23
C THR A 58 -0.52 -12.21 14.16
N ASP A 59 -0.86 -11.46 15.21
CA ASP A 59 -1.87 -11.81 16.22
C ASP A 59 -2.68 -10.56 16.57
N SER A 60 -4.02 -10.65 16.49
CA SER A 60 -5.08 -9.62 16.53
C SER A 60 -5.15 -8.72 17.78
N VAL A 61 -4.02 -8.36 18.37
CA VAL A 61 -3.87 -7.83 19.73
C VAL A 61 -3.39 -6.37 19.71
N PHE A 62 -2.85 -5.91 18.57
CA PHE A 62 -2.35 -4.55 18.41
C PHE A 62 -3.48 -3.52 18.32
N GLU A 63 -4.62 -3.89 17.73
CA GLU A 63 -5.78 -2.99 17.58
C GLU A 63 -6.27 -2.42 18.94
N ASP A 64 -6.23 -3.23 20.00
CA ASP A 64 -6.74 -2.91 21.34
C ASP A 64 -6.22 -1.58 21.90
N PHE A 65 -4.99 -1.23 21.56
CA PHE A 65 -4.30 -0.07 22.13
C PHE A 65 -3.73 0.90 21.09
N LEU A 66 -3.82 0.59 19.79
CA LEU A 66 -3.42 1.48 18.69
C LEU A 66 -4.06 2.87 18.82
N TYR A 67 -5.33 2.93 19.20
CA TYR A 67 -6.07 4.19 19.25
C TYR A 67 -5.67 5.12 20.40
N ASN A 68 -4.78 4.70 21.29
CA ASN A 68 -4.22 5.55 22.35
C ASN A 68 -3.14 6.51 21.81
N PHE A 69 -2.55 6.20 20.65
CA PHE A 69 -1.55 7.03 19.98
C PHE A 69 -2.21 8.18 19.21
N LYS A 70 -2.69 9.20 19.93
CA LYS A 70 -3.47 10.31 19.37
C LYS A 70 -2.71 11.19 18.37
N ASN A 71 -1.37 11.16 18.40
CA ASN A 71 -0.51 11.93 17.51
C ASN A 71 0.08 11.12 16.35
N LEU A 72 -0.38 9.88 16.15
CA LEU A 72 0.07 9.02 15.07
C LEU A 72 -0.19 9.66 13.69
N LYS A 73 0.87 9.86 12.92
CA LYS A 73 0.90 10.38 11.55
C LYS A 73 1.19 9.29 10.53
N ASP A 74 2.03 8.31 10.87
CA ASP A 74 2.41 7.23 9.97
C ASP A 74 2.17 5.86 10.60
N LEU A 75 1.45 5.00 9.90
CA LEU A 75 1.19 3.62 10.32
C LEU A 75 1.64 2.66 9.22
N GLU A 76 2.57 1.77 9.53
CA GLU A 76 2.99 0.70 8.65
C GLU A 76 2.66 -0.65 9.26
N ILE A 77 2.00 -1.51 8.49
CA ILE A 77 1.53 -2.80 8.95
C ILE A 77 2.02 -3.86 7.96
N TYR A 78 2.70 -4.87 8.46
CA TYR A 78 3.23 -5.97 7.67
C TYR A 78 2.62 -7.29 8.16
N TYR A 79 2.55 -8.30 7.28
CA TYR A 79 2.24 -9.68 7.64
C TYR A 79 0.83 -9.95 8.20
N ILE A 80 -0.18 -9.15 7.80
CA ILE A 80 -1.57 -9.39 8.22
C ILE A 80 -2.05 -10.76 7.72
N ASN A 81 -2.24 -11.72 8.63
CA ASN A 81 -2.69 -13.08 8.31
C ASN A 81 -4.13 -13.40 8.76
N SER A 82 -4.78 -12.46 9.44
CA SER A 82 -6.18 -12.61 9.88
C SER A 82 -7.15 -12.36 8.72
N ARG A 83 -8.11 -13.27 8.52
CA ARG A 83 -9.19 -13.08 7.54
C ARG A 83 -10.10 -11.89 7.86
N LYS A 84 -10.25 -11.54 9.15
CA LYS A 84 -11.17 -10.51 9.65
C LYS A 84 -10.44 -9.27 10.18
N TYR A 85 -9.34 -8.87 9.55
CA TYR A 85 -8.58 -7.71 10.01
C TYR A 85 -9.33 -6.40 9.73
N SER A 86 -9.37 -5.49 10.70
CA SER A 86 -9.99 -4.16 10.58
C SER A 86 -9.30 -3.21 11.57
N ILE A 87 -9.07 -1.97 11.16
CA ILE A 87 -8.59 -0.86 12.02
C ILE A 87 -9.46 0.35 11.73
N ASP A 88 -10.20 0.86 12.69
CA ASP A 88 -10.97 2.09 12.50
C ASP A 88 -10.06 3.33 12.36
N LEU A 89 -9.64 3.63 11.13
CA LEU A 89 -8.78 4.77 10.80
C LEU A 89 -9.44 6.12 11.17
N ASN A 90 -10.76 6.18 11.35
CA ASN A 90 -11.44 7.41 11.78
C ASN A 90 -11.07 7.79 13.23
N ARG A 91 -10.57 6.85 14.03
CA ARG A 91 -10.06 7.10 15.39
C ARG A 91 -8.63 7.64 15.40
N LEU A 92 -7.93 7.60 14.26
CA LEU A 92 -6.56 8.06 14.07
C LEU A 92 -6.56 9.41 13.33
N LEU A 93 -7.06 10.44 14.01
CA LEU A 93 -7.39 11.75 13.42
C LEU A 93 -6.19 12.49 12.79
N LYS A 94 -4.96 12.18 13.20
CA LYS A 94 -3.74 12.80 12.66
C LYS A 94 -3.01 11.94 11.63
N LEU A 95 -3.53 10.74 11.33
CA LEU A 95 -2.89 9.81 10.40
C LEU A 95 -2.85 10.40 9.00
N GLN A 96 -1.65 10.46 8.40
CA GLN A 96 -1.40 11.02 7.07
C GLN A 96 -0.95 9.94 6.09
N SER A 97 -0.18 8.95 6.58
CA SER A 97 0.37 7.89 5.75
C SER A 97 0.00 6.52 6.30
N LEU A 98 -0.44 5.64 5.41
CA LEU A 98 -0.72 4.24 5.69
C LEU A 98 0.08 3.36 4.73
N TYR A 99 0.90 2.47 5.28
CA TYR A 99 1.58 1.43 4.52
C TYR A 99 1.08 0.05 4.94
N ILE A 100 0.78 -0.81 3.96
CA ILE A 100 0.40 -2.20 4.18
C ILE A 100 1.29 -3.10 3.35
N GLY A 101 2.06 -3.96 4.00
CA GLY A 101 2.97 -4.92 3.38
C GLY A 101 2.51 -6.35 3.61
N VAL A 102 2.80 -7.23 2.65
CA VAL A 102 2.76 -8.69 2.78
C VAL A 102 1.53 -9.17 3.55
N SER A 103 0.34 -9.08 2.97
CA SER A 103 -0.92 -9.32 3.72
C SER A 103 -1.89 -10.26 2.98
N PHE A 104 -2.53 -11.16 3.74
CA PHE A 104 -3.40 -12.24 3.28
C PHE A 104 -4.81 -12.17 3.91
N CYS A 105 -5.37 -10.97 4.04
CA CYS A 105 -6.70 -10.74 4.61
C CYS A 105 -7.78 -10.64 3.54
N ASP A 106 -9.01 -11.04 3.87
CA ASP A 106 -10.14 -11.05 2.92
C ASP A 106 -10.63 -9.62 2.62
N SER A 107 -10.47 -8.68 3.56
CA SER A 107 -10.76 -7.26 3.34
C SER A 107 -9.93 -6.42 4.31
N LEU A 108 -9.40 -5.28 3.84
CA LEU A 108 -8.66 -4.32 4.69
C LEU A 108 -9.46 -3.04 4.95
N PHE A 109 -10.24 -2.59 3.97
CA PHE A 109 -10.84 -1.25 3.97
C PHE A 109 -12.36 -1.21 4.17
N ALA A 110 -13.02 -2.35 4.42
CA ALA A 110 -14.50 -2.49 4.38
C ALA A 110 -15.30 -1.49 5.25
N ASN A 111 -14.67 -0.79 6.20
CA ASN A 111 -15.32 0.11 7.14
C ASN A 111 -14.86 1.59 7.08
N TYR A 112 -14.10 2.03 6.06
CA TYR A 112 -13.41 3.35 6.09
C TYR A 112 -14.02 4.47 5.26
N PHE A 113 -15.34 4.53 5.13
CA PHE A 113 -16.04 5.45 4.22
C PHE A 113 -15.79 6.96 4.44
N ASN A 114 -15.30 7.36 5.62
CA ASN A 114 -15.16 8.77 6.02
C ASN A 114 -13.75 9.14 6.49
N ASN A 115 -12.70 8.50 5.98
CA ASN A 115 -11.35 8.92 6.35
C ASN A 115 -11.07 10.36 5.89
N THR A 116 -10.73 11.24 6.84
CA THR A 116 -10.54 12.68 6.60
C THR A 116 -9.10 13.17 6.78
N SER A 117 -8.16 12.26 7.01
CA SER A 117 -6.80 12.61 7.42
C SER A 117 -5.72 12.03 6.48
N VAL A 118 -5.92 10.80 5.98
CA VAL A 118 -4.93 10.07 5.20
C VAL A 118 -4.78 10.68 3.80
N LYS A 119 -3.53 10.95 3.44
CA LYS A 119 -3.10 11.55 2.18
C LYS A 119 -2.24 10.61 1.35
N SER A 120 -1.60 9.64 1.98
CA SER A 120 -0.71 8.69 1.31
C SER A 120 -1.07 7.27 1.71
N VAL A 121 -1.32 6.42 0.71
CA VAL A 121 -1.54 4.99 0.91
C VAL A 121 -0.54 4.22 0.05
N SER A 122 0.20 3.32 0.68
CA SER A 122 1.14 2.42 0.02
C SER A 122 0.80 0.98 0.34
N ILE A 123 0.73 0.13 -0.67
CA ILE A 123 0.36 -1.28 -0.51
C ILE A 123 1.34 -2.13 -1.30
N SER A 124 1.90 -3.14 -0.65
CA SER A 124 2.80 -4.06 -1.32
C SER A 124 2.59 -5.50 -0.93
N ARG A 125 2.66 -6.41 -1.90
CA ARG A 125 2.65 -7.87 -1.64
C ARG A 125 1.37 -8.35 -0.94
N CYS A 126 0.22 -7.78 -1.29
CA CYS A 126 -1.08 -8.14 -0.72
C CYS A 126 -1.95 -8.95 -1.70
N SER A 127 -2.89 -9.74 -1.18
CA SER A 127 -3.90 -10.43 -1.98
C SER A 127 -4.99 -9.49 -2.52
N ILE A 128 -5.64 -9.89 -3.62
CA ILE A 128 -6.62 -9.10 -4.38
C ILE A 128 -7.87 -8.74 -3.56
N ASN A 129 -8.44 -9.70 -2.82
CA ASN A 129 -9.71 -9.52 -2.09
C ASN A 129 -9.66 -8.32 -1.11
N THR A 130 -8.46 -7.95 -0.69
CA THR A 130 -8.16 -6.96 0.33
C THR A 130 -8.55 -5.52 -0.02
N LEU A 131 -8.56 -5.14 -1.31
CA LEU A 131 -8.51 -3.73 -1.74
C LEU A 131 -9.86 -3.11 -2.18
N CYS A 132 -10.90 -3.92 -2.41
CA CYS A 132 -12.07 -3.45 -3.16
C CYS A 132 -13.19 -2.81 -2.31
N ALA A 133 -13.33 -3.21 -1.03
CA ALA A 133 -14.39 -2.67 -0.17
C ALA A 133 -13.90 -1.48 0.65
N GLY A 134 -14.55 -0.31 0.53
CA GLY A 134 -14.32 0.88 1.38
C GLY A 134 -13.06 1.71 1.10
N PHE A 135 -12.23 1.33 0.12
CA PHE A 135 -11.12 2.14 -0.39
C PHE A 135 -11.57 3.51 -0.92
N GLU A 136 -12.81 3.61 -1.39
CA GLU A 136 -13.40 4.86 -1.85
C GLU A 136 -13.56 5.93 -0.75
N GLY A 137 -13.38 5.58 0.52
CA GLY A 137 -13.49 6.52 1.64
C GLY A 137 -12.27 7.43 1.87
N PHE A 138 -11.17 7.25 1.11
CA PHE A 138 -9.98 8.10 1.20
C PHE A 138 -10.12 9.40 0.39
N HIS A 139 -11.07 10.27 0.77
CA HIS A 139 -11.40 11.50 0.03
C HIS A 139 -10.26 12.54 -0.04
N ARG A 140 -9.24 12.42 0.83
CA ARG A 140 -8.07 13.33 0.86
C ARG A 140 -6.80 12.72 0.28
N LEU A 141 -6.90 11.59 -0.39
CA LEU A 141 -5.75 10.89 -0.96
C LEU A 141 -5.05 11.76 -2.00
N ASN A 142 -3.75 11.99 -1.80
CA ASN A 142 -2.85 12.65 -2.74
C ASN A 142 -1.96 11.62 -3.46
N HIS A 143 -1.47 10.62 -2.73
CA HIS A 143 -0.49 9.68 -3.23
C HIS A 143 -0.97 8.24 -3.03
N LEU A 144 -0.96 7.47 -4.11
CA LEU A 144 -1.27 6.05 -4.09
C LEU A 144 -0.12 5.25 -4.70
N TYR A 145 0.40 4.31 -3.92
CA TYR A 145 1.43 3.37 -4.36
C TYR A 145 0.93 1.95 -4.15
N ILE A 146 0.87 1.16 -5.22
CA ILE A 146 0.49 -0.26 -5.14
C ILE A 146 1.50 -1.04 -5.97
N ASN A 147 2.18 -1.99 -5.34
CA ASN A 147 3.22 -2.75 -6.02
C ASN A 147 3.20 -4.22 -5.64
N ASP A 148 3.36 -5.12 -6.60
CA ASP A 148 3.40 -6.57 -6.34
C ASP A 148 2.08 -7.02 -5.69
N CYS A 149 0.95 -6.58 -6.25
CA CYS A 149 -0.41 -6.96 -5.84
C CYS A 149 -1.10 -7.62 -7.03
N PRO A 150 -0.84 -8.92 -7.29
CA PRO A 150 -1.19 -9.51 -8.56
C PRO A 150 -2.69 -9.60 -8.79
N GLY A 151 -3.20 -9.14 -9.92
CA GLY A 151 -4.62 -9.26 -10.27
C GLY A 151 -5.54 -8.34 -9.48
N VAL A 152 -5.00 -7.27 -8.86
CA VAL A 152 -5.81 -6.25 -8.20
C VAL A 152 -6.88 -5.74 -9.17
N ASN A 153 -8.12 -5.72 -8.71
CA ASN A 153 -9.23 -5.13 -9.44
C ASN A 153 -9.76 -3.95 -8.64
N PHE A 154 -9.66 -2.74 -9.15
CA PHE A 154 -10.24 -1.59 -8.49
C PHE A 154 -11.73 -1.52 -8.83
N GLU A 155 -12.58 -1.99 -7.91
CA GLU A 155 -14.05 -1.86 -8.04
C GLU A 155 -14.56 -0.44 -7.78
N CYS A 156 -13.67 0.56 -7.73
CA CYS A 156 -13.99 1.96 -7.50
C CYS A 156 -13.66 2.83 -8.72
N ASP A 157 -14.41 3.93 -8.86
CA ASP A 157 -14.11 4.96 -9.85
C ASP A 157 -13.10 5.95 -9.26
N PHE A 158 -11.91 6.04 -9.83
CA PHE A 158 -10.83 6.92 -9.35
C PHE A 158 -11.17 8.40 -9.46
N SER A 159 -12.15 8.79 -10.28
CA SER A 159 -12.54 10.20 -10.44
C SER A 159 -13.03 10.86 -9.15
N ARG A 160 -13.39 10.06 -8.14
CA ARG A 160 -13.72 10.54 -6.78
C ARG A 160 -12.53 11.10 -6.00
N PHE A 161 -11.30 10.69 -6.33
CA PHE A 161 -10.11 11.13 -5.62
C PHE A 161 -9.66 12.48 -6.19
N GLU A 162 -10.39 13.55 -5.82
CA GLU A 162 -10.23 14.89 -6.40
C GLU A 162 -8.86 15.52 -6.13
N LEU A 163 -8.17 15.07 -5.08
CA LEU A 163 -6.86 15.57 -4.66
C LEU A 163 -5.70 14.66 -5.10
N LEU A 164 -5.98 13.56 -5.79
CA LEU A 164 -4.98 12.58 -6.23
C LEU A 164 -4.03 13.23 -7.22
N ASP A 165 -2.76 13.28 -6.88
CA ASP A 165 -1.72 13.90 -7.71
C ASP A 165 -0.66 12.90 -8.19
N THR A 166 -0.47 11.79 -7.46
CA THR A 166 0.54 10.78 -7.76
C THR A 166 -0.07 9.39 -7.65
N VAL A 167 0.08 8.60 -8.70
CA VAL A 167 -0.34 7.19 -8.72
C VAL A 167 0.78 6.35 -9.29
N ALA A 168 1.22 5.36 -8.52
CA ALA A 168 2.07 4.28 -9.01
C ALA A 168 1.40 2.93 -8.74
N ILE A 169 1.01 2.21 -9.78
CA ILE A 169 0.45 0.86 -9.67
C ILE A 169 1.27 -0.06 -10.56
N CYS A 170 2.23 -0.77 -9.98
CA CYS A 170 3.26 -1.52 -10.73
C CYS A 170 3.27 -3.00 -10.35
N ASP A 171 3.60 -3.89 -11.30
CA ASP A 171 3.63 -5.35 -11.07
C ASP A 171 2.30 -5.89 -10.48
N CYS A 172 1.18 -5.39 -11.02
CA CYS A 172 -0.17 -5.67 -10.54
C CYS A 172 -1.02 -6.47 -11.53
N PHE A 173 -0.50 -6.75 -12.72
CA PHE A 173 -1.22 -7.43 -13.82
C PHE A 173 -2.53 -6.74 -14.20
N LEU A 174 -2.59 -5.40 -14.12
CA LEU A 174 -3.73 -4.65 -14.64
C LEU A 174 -3.86 -4.91 -16.14
N THR A 175 -5.00 -5.43 -16.57
CA THR A 175 -5.32 -5.61 -17.99
C THR A 175 -5.99 -4.38 -18.59
N GLU A 176 -6.62 -3.57 -17.74
CA GLU A 176 -7.33 -2.36 -18.12
C GLU A 176 -6.74 -1.16 -17.38
N PHE A 177 -6.83 0.01 -18.01
CA PHE A 177 -6.50 1.27 -17.37
C PHE A 177 -7.48 1.55 -16.21
N PRO A 178 -7.02 1.96 -15.00
CA PRO A 178 -7.91 2.15 -13.86
C PRO A 178 -9.07 3.11 -14.17
N LYS A 179 -10.31 2.63 -13.96
CA LYS A 179 -11.52 3.39 -14.28
C LYS A 179 -11.51 4.76 -13.60
N GLY A 180 -11.73 5.81 -14.38
CA GLY A 180 -11.85 7.18 -13.88
C GLY A 180 -10.52 7.88 -13.61
N LEU A 181 -9.38 7.18 -13.66
CA LEU A 181 -8.07 7.79 -13.41
C LEU A 181 -7.74 8.90 -14.44
N GLY A 182 -8.20 8.73 -15.69
CA GLY A 182 -8.11 9.77 -16.73
C GLY A 182 -8.94 11.04 -16.45
N LYS A 183 -9.71 11.10 -15.36
CA LYS A 183 -10.54 12.25 -14.96
C LYS A 183 -10.02 12.97 -13.71
N CYS A 184 -8.97 12.46 -13.06
CA CYS A 184 -8.39 13.04 -11.86
C CYS A 184 -7.57 14.30 -12.21
N LYS A 185 -8.22 15.48 -12.18
CA LYS A 185 -7.65 16.75 -12.67
C LYS A 185 -6.35 17.19 -12.00
N LYS A 186 -6.05 16.68 -10.80
CA LYS A 186 -4.84 17.01 -10.03
C LYS A 186 -3.67 16.07 -10.27
N LEU A 187 -3.85 15.01 -11.06
CA LEU A 187 -2.77 14.08 -11.40
C LEU A 187 -1.64 14.80 -12.11
N LYS A 188 -0.43 14.60 -11.57
CA LYS A 188 0.85 15.07 -12.09
C LYS A 188 1.68 13.89 -12.57
N ASP A 189 1.73 12.83 -11.77
CA ASP A 189 2.67 11.74 -11.93
C ASP A 189 1.94 10.39 -11.94
N VAL A 190 2.05 9.66 -13.04
CA VAL A 190 1.39 8.35 -13.22
C VAL A 190 2.40 7.31 -13.66
N ASP A 191 2.57 6.26 -12.85
CA ASP A 191 3.32 5.06 -13.19
C ASP A 191 2.39 3.85 -13.18
N LEU A 192 2.17 3.25 -14.35
CA LEU A 192 1.46 1.99 -14.51
C LEU A 192 2.37 0.96 -15.21
N SER A 193 3.69 1.07 -15.02
CA SER A 193 4.65 0.17 -15.64
C SER A 193 4.52 -1.27 -15.10
N PHE A 194 4.99 -2.23 -15.89
CA PHE A 194 4.95 -3.66 -15.52
C PHE A 194 3.53 -4.19 -15.27
N ASN A 195 2.59 -3.80 -16.13
CA ASN A 195 1.23 -4.33 -16.15
C ASN A 195 0.93 -4.99 -17.51
N CYS A 196 -0.36 -5.18 -17.82
CA CYS A 196 -0.86 -5.81 -19.03
C CYS A 196 -1.84 -4.88 -19.76
N ILE A 197 -1.71 -3.57 -19.59
CA ILE A 197 -2.61 -2.57 -20.17
C ILE A 197 -2.34 -2.48 -21.67
N ASP A 198 -3.37 -2.57 -22.49
CA ASP A 198 -3.27 -2.50 -23.95
C ASP A 198 -3.83 -1.20 -24.56
N SER A 199 -4.52 -0.40 -23.75
CA SER A 199 -5.24 0.79 -24.17
C SER A 199 -5.24 1.86 -23.07
N ILE A 200 -5.35 3.12 -23.47
CA ILE A 200 -5.39 4.29 -22.58
C ILE A 200 -6.63 5.10 -22.98
N PRO A 201 -7.45 5.56 -22.02
CA PRO A 201 -8.63 6.39 -22.33
C PRO A 201 -8.22 7.78 -22.83
N ASP A 202 -9.01 8.34 -23.75
CA ASP A 202 -8.74 9.66 -24.36
C ASP A 202 -8.67 10.79 -23.31
N GLU A 203 -9.46 10.68 -22.23
CA GLU A 203 -9.47 11.67 -21.15
C GLU A 203 -8.11 11.81 -20.46
N PHE A 204 -7.28 10.75 -20.43
CA PHE A 204 -5.93 10.81 -19.89
C PHE A 204 -5.06 11.86 -20.62
N GLY A 205 -5.26 12.00 -21.93
CA GLY A 205 -4.59 13.00 -22.76
C GLY A 205 -4.99 14.44 -22.46
N LEU A 206 -6.07 14.64 -21.70
CA LEU A 206 -6.67 15.94 -21.36
C LEU A 206 -6.39 16.38 -19.92
N LEU A 207 -5.67 15.58 -19.13
CA LEU A 207 -5.34 15.91 -17.74
C LEU A 207 -4.49 17.18 -17.67
N PRO A 208 -4.96 18.28 -17.04
CA PRO A 208 -4.33 19.59 -17.15
C PRO A 208 -2.99 19.69 -16.44
N ASP A 209 -2.84 19.00 -15.31
CA ASP A 209 -1.67 19.10 -14.42
C ASP A 209 -0.66 17.96 -14.64
N LEU A 210 -0.91 17.04 -15.58
CA LEU A 210 -0.06 15.87 -15.83
C LEU A 210 1.32 16.29 -16.36
N LYS A 211 2.38 15.74 -15.76
CA LYS A 211 3.79 16.03 -16.07
C LYS A 211 4.57 14.80 -16.48
N TYR A 212 4.36 13.68 -15.78
CA TYR A 212 5.09 12.45 -16.01
C TYR A 212 4.16 11.24 -16.20
N TYR A 213 4.44 10.43 -17.22
CA TYR A 213 3.83 9.11 -17.37
C TYR A 213 4.89 8.01 -17.54
N TYR A 214 4.67 6.87 -16.91
CA TYR A 214 5.49 5.66 -17.07
C TYR A 214 4.56 4.49 -17.37
N LEU A 215 4.68 3.96 -18.58
CA LEU A 215 3.81 2.93 -19.15
C LEU A 215 4.63 1.80 -19.76
N SER A 216 5.90 1.68 -19.38
CA SER A 216 6.82 0.67 -19.89
C SER A 216 6.38 -0.73 -19.46
N PHE A 217 6.73 -1.76 -20.24
CA PHE A 217 6.39 -3.15 -19.95
C PHE A 217 4.88 -3.39 -19.76
N ASN A 218 4.09 -2.89 -20.70
CA ASN A 218 2.65 -3.12 -20.84
C ASN A 218 2.34 -3.91 -22.13
N ALA A 219 1.06 -4.06 -22.47
CA ALA A 219 0.57 -4.82 -23.62
C ALA A 219 0.31 -3.99 -24.88
N PHE A 220 0.81 -2.74 -24.96
CA PHE A 220 0.63 -1.87 -26.13
C PHE A 220 1.28 -2.46 -27.39
N ILE A 221 0.49 -2.72 -28.44
CA ILE A 221 0.99 -3.22 -29.74
C ILE A 221 1.33 -2.07 -30.70
N THR A 222 0.72 -0.90 -30.47
CA THR A 222 0.94 0.33 -31.23
C THR A 222 1.09 1.49 -30.26
N LEU A 223 1.65 2.60 -30.74
CA LEU A 223 1.72 3.83 -29.95
C LEU A 223 0.30 4.42 -29.80
N PRO A 224 -0.27 4.53 -28.59
CA PRO A 224 -1.59 5.12 -28.42
C PRO A 224 -1.60 6.60 -28.81
N ASN A 225 -2.61 7.04 -29.57
CA ASN A 225 -2.74 8.44 -30.01
C ASN A 225 -2.68 9.46 -28.84
N VAL A 226 -3.19 9.05 -27.68
CA VAL A 226 -3.14 9.82 -26.43
C VAL A 226 -1.72 10.25 -26.06
N ILE A 227 -0.71 9.42 -26.32
CA ILE A 227 0.69 9.74 -26.03
C ILE A 227 1.17 10.92 -26.89
N SER A 228 0.82 10.95 -28.17
CA SER A 228 1.16 12.08 -29.03
C SER A 228 0.50 13.39 -28.60
N VAL A 229 -0.70 13.33 -27.98
CA VAL A 229 -1.36 14.50 -27.39
C VAL A 229 -0.60 14.99 -26.15
N LEU A 230 -0.17 14.07 -25.29
CA LEU A 230 0.59 14.37 -24.08
C LEU A 230 1.96 14.99 -24.39
N GLU A 231 2.72 14.40 -25.31
CA GLU A 231 4.05 14.90 -25.71
C GLU A 231 3.97 16.31 -26.31
N LYS A 232 2.95 16.60 -27.14
CA LYS A 232 2.69 17.95 -27.68
C LYS A 232 2.39 18.99 -26.60
N ARG A 233 1.90 18.56 -25.44
CA ARG A 233 1.63 19.42 -24.28
C ARG A 233 2.84 19.56 -23.36
N GLY A 234 3.97 18.94 -23.68
CA GLY A 234 5.18 18.96 -22.85
C GLY A 234 5.15 17.99 -21.67
N VAL A 235 4.29 16.96 -21.71
CA VAL A 235 4.30 15.87 -20.74
C VAL A 235 5.39 14.87 -21.14
N PHE A 236 6.24 14.50 -20.18
CA PHE A 236 7.37 13.60 -20.43
C PHE A 236 7.05 12.19 -19.95
N GLY A 237 7.53 11.18 -20.66
CA GLY A 237 7.28 9.82 -20.21
C GLY A 237 7.96 8.73 -21.00
N MET A 238 7.75 7.51 -20.55
CA MET A 238 8.29 6.31 -21.18
C MET A 238 7.16 5.31 -21.46
N LEU A 239 7.12 4.78 -22.67
CA LEU A 239 6.24 3.69 -23.07
C LEU A 239 7.05 2.68 -23.89
N THR A 240 6.80 1.40 -23.67
CA THR A 240 7.35 0.32 -24.50
C THR A 240 6.24 -0.24 -25.37
N ILE A 241 6.50 -0.38 -26.67
CA ILE A 241 5.59 -1.07 -27.59
C ILE A 241 6.06 -2.53 -27.70
N SER A 242 5.14 -3.45 -27.43
CA SER A 242 5.31 -4.87 -27.68
C SER A 242 5.11 -5.13 -29.18
N GLY A 243 6.05 -5.81 -29.84
CA GLY A 243 5.86 -6.29 -31.20
C GLY A 243 4.69 -7.30 -31.29
N PRO A 244 4.11 -7.53 -32.48
CA PRO A 244 2.96 -8.43 -32.67
C PRO A 244 3.24 -9.88 -32.24
N ASN A 245 4.53 -10.28 -32.18
CA ASN A 245 4.96 -11.61 -31.72
C ASN A 245 5.52 -11.62 -30.29
N THR A 246 5.70 -10.46 -29.66
CA THR A 246 5.94 -10.40 -28.21
C THR A 246 4.57 -10.46 -27.55
N THR A 247 4.05 -11.67 -27.37
CA THR A 247 2.90 -11.83 -26.49
C THR A 247 3.34 -11.30 -25.12
N PRO A 248 2.68 -10.28 -24.54
CA PRO A 248 2.79 -10.06 -23.11
C PRO A 248 2.41 -11.41 -22.52
N ASN A 249 3.36 -12.09 -21.87
CA ASN A 249 3.21 -13.50 -21.60
C ASN A 249 2.29 -13.65 -20.39
N VAL A 250 1.03 -13.26 -20.55
CA VAL A 250 -0.07 -13.33 -19.58
C VAL A 250 -0.18 -14.76 -19.04
N LYS A 251 0.17 -15.77 -19.85
CA LYS A 251 0.30 -17.17 -19.41
C LYS A 251 1.48 -17.38 -18.45
N LYS A 252 2.69 -16.89 -18.76
CA LYS A 252 3.86 -16.93 -17.85
C LYS A 252 3.64 -16.09 -16.60
N GLN A 253 2.97 -14.95 -16.73
CA GLN A 253 2.57 -14.09 -15.62
C GLN A 253 1.54 -14.80 -14.73
N LYS A 254 0.50 -15.42 -15.30
CA LYS A 254 -0.47 -16.26 -14.57
C LYS A 254 0.19 -17.48 -13.89
N LEU A 255 1.19 -18.09 -14.52
CA LEU A 255 2.01 -19.14 -13.90
C LEU A 255 2.91 -18.59 -12.78
N GLN A 256 3.48 -17.39 -12.96
CA GLN A 256 4.23 -16.67 -11.92
C GLN A 256 3.33 -16.30 -10.73
N ILE A 257 2.05 -15.98 -10.95
CA ILE A 257 1.07 -15.80 -9.87
C ILE A 257 0.91 -17.11 -9.11
N ILE A 258 0.63 -18.23 -9.79
CA ILE A 258 0.50 -19.54 -9.14
C ILE A 258 1.77 -19.88 -8.34
N LEU A 259 2.94 -19.63 -8.90
CA LEU A 259 4.23 -19.88 -8.23
C LEU A 259 4.47 -18.92 -7.06
N ARG A 260 4.22 -17.61 -7.22
CA ARG A 260 4.41 -16.57 -6.18
C ARG A 260 3.43 -16.78 -5.04
N TYR A 261 2.15 -17.08 -5.32
CA TYR A 261 1.18 -17.46 -4.28
C TYR A 261 1.46 -18.83 -3.67
N SER A 262 2.03 -19.79 -4.42
CA SER A 262 2.49 -21.05 -3.81
C SER A 262 3.69 -20.81 -2.87
N GLY A 263 4.60 -19.91 -3.23
CA GLY A 263 5.72 -19.47 -2.41
C GLY A 263 5.27 -18.70 -1.17
N LEU A 264 4.40 -17.70 -1.33
CA LEU A 264 3.79 -16.95 -0.24
C LEU A 264 2.92 -17.82 0.67
N PHE A 265 2.24 -18.83 0.13
CA PHE A 265 1.51 -19.84 0.91
C PHE A 265 2.46 -20.77 1.68
N ASN A 266 3.62 -21.10 1.10
CA ASN A 266 4.67 -21.86 1.77
C ASN A 266 5.37 -21.01 2.86
N GLU A 267 5.61 -19.72 2.61
CA GLU A 267 6.09 -18.75 3.60
C GLU A 267 5.08 -18.61 4.74
N ARG A 268 3.79 -18.46 4.43
CA ARG A 268 2.70 -18.48 5.42
C ARG A 268 2.74 -19.75 6.27
N LYS A 269 2.78 -20.94 5.64
CA LYS A 269 2.86 -22.22 6.37
C LYS A 269 4.13 -22.37 7.20
N HIS A 270 5.28 -21.92 6.69
CA HIS A 270 6.56 -21.99 7.39
C HIS A 270 6.56 -21.06 8.60
N PHE A 271 6.09 -19.83 8.41
CA PHE A 271 5.96 -18.83 9.45
C PHE A 271 4.94 -19.23 10.52
N GLU A 272 3.76 -19.74 10.14
CA GLU A 272 2.76 -20.31 11.06
C GLU A 272 3.36 -21.46 11.90
N LYS A 273 4.18 -22.33 11.29
CA LYS A 273 4.87 -23.42 12.02
C LYS A 273 5.92 -22.90 12.99
N GLU A 274 6.74 -21.91 12.60
CA GLU A 274 7.74 -21.32 13.48
C GLU A 274 7.11 -20.57 14.65
N MET A 275 6.01 -19.86 14.42
CA MET A 275 5.26 -19.19 15.49
C MET A 275 4.59 -20.18 16.45
N GLN A 276 4.01 -21.27 15.96
CA GLN A 276 3.44 -22.31 16.82
C GLN A 276 4.51 -22.97 17.71
N LYS A 277 5.70 -23.23 17.17
CA LYS A 277 6.82 -23.76 17.97
C LYS A 277 7.23 -22.82 19.10
N ARG A 278 7.27 -21.50 18.84
CA ARG A 278 7.65 -20.49 19.83
C ARG A 278 6.56 -20.25 20.89
N LYS A 279 5.28 -20.27 20.52
CA LYS A 279 4.16 -20.24 21.51
C LYS A 279 4.25 -21.43 22.48
N ASN A 280 4.60 -22.61 21.97
CA ASN A 280 4.79 -23.81 22.79
C ASN A 280 6.06 -23.76 23.67
N SER A 281 7.10 -22.99 23.31
CA SER A 281 8.32 -22.86 24.11
C SER A 281 8.22 -21.82 25.23
N ILE A 282 7.25 -20.91 25.17
CA ILE A 282 7.00 -19.89 26.21
C ILE A 282 6.01 -20.41 27.26
N ALA A 283 5.24 -21.45 26.93
CA ALA A 283 4.26 -22.09 27.81
C ALA A 283 4.85 -23.24 28.68
N ASN A 284 6.14 -23.55 28.53
CA ASN A 284 6.91 -24.52 29.33
C ASN A 284 8.00 -23.80 30.11
#